data_AF-A0A2N5DQH5-F1
#
_entry.id   AF-A0A2N5DQH5-F1
#
_cell.length_a   1.000
_cell.length_b   1.000
_cell.length_c   1.000
_cell.angle_alpha   90.00
_cell.angle_beta   90.00
_cell.angle_gamma   90.00
#
_symmetry.space_group_name_H-M   'P 1'
#
loop_
_entity.id
_entity.type
_entity.pdbx_description
1 polymer ?
#
loop_
_entity_poly.entity_id
_entity_poly.type
_entity_poly.pdbx_seq_one_letter_code
_entity_poly.pdbx_strand_id
1 'polypeptide(L)'
;MDPRLTLARPDLADAALQGVAAAERYDAPKAWQVAVPATALRKAPAAEAEQWTQLLFGERFSVLDVQDGFAWGQGARDGYVGWVAQADLVPLGEPATHQVAVLRTYAFSEPNIKSRPEGLYSLAALVSVETREGRFAKGAGTGWFIEAHLAPIGLASAVDAAEVALGFLGAPYQWGGRESLGLDCSGLVQQALAATGRAAPRDTDMQFSFFPAIDEAERRRGDLVFWNGHVAILLDRDTIVHANAHHMAVAIEPLAEAIARIDAAGVGQPTGWRRP
;
A
#
# COMPACT_ATOMS: atom_id res chain seq x y z
N MET A 1 -21.19 -1.64 9.63
CA MET A 1 -20.10 -2.22 8.82
C MET A 1 -19.19 -1.08 8.39
N ASP A 2 -17.88 -1.31 8.33
CA ASP A 2 -16.94 -0.27 7.92
C ASP A 2 -17.02 -0.06 6.40
N PRO A 3 -17.42 1.12 5.90
CA PRO A 3 -17.55 1.38 4.46
C PRO A 3 -16.21 1.30 3.72
N ARG A 4 -15.08 1.39 4.43
CA ARG A 4 -13.74 1.22 3.85
C ARG A 4 -13.47 -0.22 3.46
N LEU A 5 -14.14 -1.19 4.07
CA LEU A 5 -13.91 -2.64 3.87
C LEU A 5 -15.15 -3.39 3.37
N THR A 6 -16.25 -2.68 3.20
CA THR A 6 -17.53 -3.26 2.80
C THR A 6 -17.95 -2.65 1.48
N LEU A 7 -17.94 -3.44 0.41
CA LEU A 7 -18.31 -3.00 -0.93
C LEU A 7 -19.85 -2.85 -1.06
N ALA A 8 -20.40 -1.90 -0.31
CA ALA A 8 -21.83 -1.62 -0.24
C ALA A 8 -22.11 -0.12 -0.08
N ARG A 9 -23.11 0.36 -0.82
CA ARG A 9 -23.82 1.63 -0.65
C ARG A 9 -25.33 1.34 -0.57
N PRO A 10 -26.17 2.30 -0.14
CA PRO A 10 -27.61 2.07 -0.03
C PRO A 10 -28.27 1.66 -1.37
N ASP A 11 -27.76 2.14 -2.50
CA ASP A 11 -28.25 1.83 -3.84
C ASP A 11 -27.73 0.49 -4.38
N LEU A 12 -26.47 0.16 -4.06
CA LEU A 12 -25.74 -0.94 -4.70
C LEU A 12 -24.75 -1.60 -3.76
N ALA A 13 -24.80 -2.93 -3.67
CA ALA A 13 -23.82 -3.74 -2.95
C ALA A 13 -23.32 -4.93 -3.77
N ASP A 14 -22.19 -5.50 -3.37
CA ASP A 14 -21.72 -6.78 -3.90
C ASP A 14 -22.78 -7.86 -3.67
N ALA A 15 -23.04 -8.70 -4.68
CA ALA A 15 -23.86 -9.90 -4.60
C ALA A 15 -23.54 -10.79 -3.38
N ALA A 16 -22.27 -10.88 -2.98
CA ALA A 16 -21.85 -11.65 -1.82
C ALA A 16 -22.38 -11.09 -0.47
N LEU A 17 -22.86 -9.85 -0.45
CA LEU A 17 -23.41 -9.19 0.74
C LEU A 17 -24.93 -9.27 0.84
N GLN A 18 -25.61 -9.99 -0.06
CA GLN A 18 -27.05 -10.17 0.00
C GLN A 18 -27.47 -10.86 1.30
N GLY A 19 -28.34 -10.20 2.07
CA GLY A 19 -28.76 -10.67 3.40
C GLY A 19 -27.81 -10.29 4.54
N VAL A 20 -26.68 -9.64 4.23
CA VAL A 20 -25.71 -9.12 5.21
C VAL A 20 -25.73 -7.59 5.26
N ALA A 21 -25.71 -6.94 4.09
CA ALA A 21 -25.82 -5.49 3.94
C ALA A 21 -27.10 -5.11 3.24
N ALA A 22 -27.76 -4.05 3.69
CA ALA A 22 -28.96 -3.53 3.04
C ALA A 22 -28.57 -2.66 1.83
N ALA A 23 -29.05 -3.04 0.64
CA ALA A 23 -28.96 -2.28 -0.59
C ALA A 23 -30.21 -2.51 -1.47
N GLU A 24 -30.54 -1.55 -2.34
CA GLU A 24 -31.62 -1.66 -3.32
C GLU A 24 -31.35 -2.73 -4.38
N ARG A 25 -30.07 -2.86 -4.80
CA ARG A 25 -29.62 -3.86 -5.77
C ARG A 25 -28.30 -4.51 -5.33
N TYR A 26 -28.10 -5.75 -5.79
CA TYR A 26 -26.86 -6.49 -5.60
C TYR A 26 -26.34 -7.00 -6.94
N ASP A 27 -25.11 -6.64 -7.28
CA ASP A 27 -24.45 -7.02 -8.53
C ASP A 27 -23.13 -7.75 -8.25
N ALA A 28 -22.72 -8.64 -9.16
CA ALA A 28 -21.40 -9.27 -9.06
C ALA A 28 -20.31 -8.31 -9.59
N PRO A 29 -19.24 -8.04 -8.81
CA PRO A 29 -18.17 -7.17 -9.29
C PRO A 29 -17.37 -7.83 -10.42
N LYS A 30 -16.83 -7.01 -11.31
CA LYS A 30 -15.98 -7.43 -12.42
C LYS A 30 -14.51 -7.28 -12.02
N ALA A 31 -13.68 -8.27 -12.33
CA ALA A 31 -12.26 -8.23 -12.05
C ALA A 31 -11.48 -7.37 -13.06
N TRP A 32 -10.74 -6.40 -12.55
CA TRP A 32 -9.81 -5.55 -13.29
C TRP A 32 -8.43 -5.59 -12.62
N GLN A 33 -7.44 -5.02 -13.30
CA GLN A 33 -6.10 -4.83 -12.76
C GLN A 33 -5.59 -3.41 -13.05
N VAL A 34 -4.74 -2.91 -12.16
CA VAL A 34 -4.07 -1.60 -12.33
C VAL A 34 -3.01 -1.69 -13.44
N ALA A 35 -3.08 -0.79 -14.40
CA ALA A 35 -2.19 -0.75 -15.57
C ALA A 35 -1.10 0.33 -15.49
N VAL A 36 -1.23 1.28 -14.56
CA VAL A 36 -0.25 2.35 -14.31
C VAL A 36 0.63 2.01 -13.10
N PRO A 37 1.83 2.60 -12.95
CA PRO A 37 2.71 2.29 -11.83
C PRO A 37 2.08 2.41 -10.43
N ALA A 38 1.28 3.46 -10.23
CA ALA A 38 0.44 3.67 -9.07
C ALA A 38 -0.77 4.52 -9.46
N THR A 39 -1.92 4.28 -8.83
CA THR A 39 -3.13 5.09 -8.98
C THR A 39 -3.78 5.35 -7.63
N ALA A 40 -4.48 6.48 -7.51
CA ALA A 40 -5.18 6.87 -6.29
C ALA A 40 -6.50 6.09 -6.15
N LEU A 41 -6.78 5.58 -4.95
CA LEU A 41 -8.10 5.15 -4.54
C LEU A 41 -8.70 6.23 -3.63
N ARG A 42 -9.82 6.80 -4.08
CA ARG A 42 -10.38 8.05 -3.56
C ARG A 42 -11.72 7.83 -2.88
N LYS A 43 -12.09 8.82 -2.06
CA LYS A 43 -13.38 8.89 -1.36
C LYS A 43 -14.58 9.06 -2.29
N ALA A 44 -14.41 9.74 -3.42
CA ALA A 44 -15.48 10.13 -4.33
C ALA A 44 -15.01 10.06 -5.80
N PRO A 45 -15.93 10.01 -6.79
CA PRO A 45 -15.60 9.92 -8.22
C PRO A 45 -15.14 11.26 -8.79
N ALA A 46 -14.06 11.83 -8.25
CA ALA A 46 -13.50 13.10 -8.70
C ALA A 46 -11.98 13.11 -8.52
N ALA A 47 -11.27 13.77 -9.44
CA ALA A 47 -9.81 13.88 -9.40
C ALA A 47 -9.31 14.65 -8.16
N GLU A 48 -10.08 15.63 -7.68
CA GLU A 48 -9.79 16.42 -6.49
C GLU A 48 -10.28 15.78 -5.19
N ALA A 49 -10.98 14.63 -5.28
CA ALA A 49 -11.44 13.94 -4.09
C ALA A 49 -10.25 13.43 -3.27
N GLU A 50 -10.41 13.47 -1.95
CA GLU A 50 -9.44 12.96 -0.99
C GLU A 50 -8.97 11.53 -1.38
N GLN A 51 -7.66 11.37 -1.48
CA GLN A 51 -7.03 10.07 -1.61
C GLN A 51 -7.04 9.38 -0.25
N TRP A 52 -7.58 8.16 -0.19
CA TRP A 52 -7.51 7.33 1.00
C TRP A 52 -6.34 6.35 0.95
N THR A 53 -6.06 5.82 -0.24
CA THR A 53 -4.95 4.92 -0.47
C THR A 53 -4.47 5.00 -1.92
N GLN A 54 -3.42 4.27 -2.26
CA GLN A 54 -3.03 4.00 -3.64
C GLN A 54 -3.25 2.52 -3.95
N LEU A 55 -3.36 2.18 -5.24
CA LEU A 55 -3.17 0.83 -5.74
C LEU A 55 -1.90 0.83 -6.61
N LEU A 56 -1.11 -0.24 -6.52
CA LEU A 56 0.13 -0.39 -7.29
C LEU A 56 -0.10 -1.18 -8.58
N PHE A 57 0.80 -1.03 -9.55
CA PHE A 57 0.75 -1.79 -10.80
C PHE A 57 0.50 -3.28 -10.59
N GLY A 58 -0.41 -3.84 -11.38
CA GLY A 58 -0.78 -5.26 -11.33
C GLY A 58 -1.64 -5.67 -10.13
N GLU A 59 -1.89 -4.78 -9.15
CA GLU A 59 -2.88 -5.06 -8.11
C GLU A 59 -4.27 -5.23 -8.74
N ARG A 60 -5.01 -6.23 -8.24
CA ARG A 60 -6.37 -6.53 -8.70
C ARG A 60 -7.37 -5.60 -8.02
N PHE A 61 -8.38 -5.21 -8.79
CA PHE A 61 -9.47 -4.35 -8.32
C PHE A 61 -10.81 -4.90 -8.83
N SER A 62 -11.72 -5.18 -7.90
CA SER A 62 -13.07 -5.66 -8.18
C SER A 62 -14.00 -4.46 -8.39
N VAL A 63 -14.31 -4.13 -9.63
CA VAL A 63 -15.16 -2.99 -10.02
C VAL A 63 -16.63 -3.38 -9.92
N LEU A 64 -17.41 -2.63 -9.16
CA LEU A 64 -18.85 -2.83 -9.01
C LEU A 64 -19.67 -1.76 -9.74
N ASP A 65 -19.15 -0.54 -9.82
CA ASP A 65 -19.84 0.59 -10.45
C ASP A 65 -18.86 1.51 -11.17
N VAL A 66 -19.35 2.27 -12.15
CA VAL A 66 -18.57 3.28 -12.88
C VAL A 66 -19.39 4.55 -13.02
N GLN A 67 -18.83 5.67 -12.56
CA GLN A 67 -19.45 6.98 -12.62
C GLN A 67 -18.40 8.02 -13.03
N ASP A 68 -18.73 8.87 -14.01
CA ASP A 68 -17.93 10.04 -14.39
C ASP A 68 -16.45 9.74 -14.67
N GLY A 69 -16.16 8.55 -15.23
CA GLY A 69 -14.79 8.10 -15.53
C GLY A 69 -14.05 7.51 -14.33
N PHE A 70 -14.72 7.29 -13.20
CA PHE A 70 -14.18 6.62 -12.02
C PHE A 70 -14.90 5.30 -11.78
N ALA A 71 -14.13 4.25 -11.49
CA ALA A 71 -14.63 2.95 -11.10
C ALA A 71 -14.69 2.86 -9.57
N TRP A 72 -15.87 2.58 -9.02
CA TRP A 72 -16.03 2.22 -7.62
C TRP A 72 -15.89 0.72 -7.44
N GLY A 73 -15.10 0.30 -6.46
CA GLY A 73 -14.75 -1.09 -6.29
C GLY A 73 -13.89 -1.34 -5.06
N GLN A 74 -13.34 -2.54 -5.00
CA GLN A 74 -12.56 -3.03 -3.88
C GLN A 74 -11.19 -3.57 -4.31
N GLY A 75 -10.13 -3.11 -3.66
CA GLY A 75 -8.76 -3.61 -3.85
C GLY A 75 -8.58 -5.00 -3.24
N ALA A 76 -7.99 -5.93 -4.00
CA ALA A 76 -7.83 -7.31 -3.54
C ALA A 76 -6.77 -7.49 -2.45
N ARG A 77 -5.85 -6.54 -2.29
CA ARG A 77 -4.70 -6.67 -1.38
C ARG A 77 -5.10 -6.57 0.10
N ASP A 78 -5.93 -5.60 0.43
CA ASP A 78 -6.33 -5.26 1.80
C ASP A 78 -7.85 -5.08 1.95
N GLY A 79 -8.62 -5.31 0.88
CA GLY A 79 -10.07 -5.17 0.88
C GLY A 79 -10.54 -3.72 0.89
N TYR A 80 -9.68 -2.74 0.61
CA TYR A 80 -10.06 -1.33 0.69
C TYR A 80 -11.02 -0.92 -0.44
N VAL A 81 -12.08 -0.20 -0.10
CA VAL A 81 -13.14 0.23 -1.01
C VAL A 81 -12.99 1.71 -1.34
N GLY A 82 -13.17 2.06 -2.60
CA GLY A 82 -13.14 3.46 -3.05
C GLY A 82 -13.24 3.62 -4.55
N TRP A 83 -12.91 4.81 -5.03
CA TRP A 83 -13.00 5.22 -6.43
C TRP A 83 -11.62 5.35 -7.06
N VAL A 84 -11.38 4.67 -8.17
CA VAL A 84 -10.15 4.76 -8.96
C VAL A 84 -10.47 5.32 -10.33
N ALA A 85 -9.53 6.03 -10.96
CA ALA A 85 -9.72 6.46 -12.34
C ALA A 85 -9.88 5.23 -13.24
N GLN A 86 -10.97 5.15 -14.01
CA GLN A 86 -11.24 3.98 -14.85
C GLN A 86 -10.16 3.79 -15.92
N ALA A 87 -9.55 4.89 -16.39
CA ALA A 87 -8.46 4.86 -17.38
C ALA A 87 -7.17 4.20 -16.85
N ASP A 88 -7.02 4.08 -15.53
CA ASP A 88 -5.86 3.46 -14.89
C ASP A 88 -6.02 1.94 -14.74
N LEU A 89 -7.18 1.41 -15.12
CA LEU A 89 -7.53 -0.01 -15.06
C LEU A 89 -7.57 -0.63 -16.45
N VAL A 90 -7.19 -1.90 -16.54
CA VAL A 90 -7.41 -2.76 -17.70
C VAL A 90 -8.10 -4.06 -17.28
N PRO A 91 -8.79 -4.76 -18.20
CA PRO A 91 -9.31 -6.09 -17.93
C PRO A 91 -8.21 -7.01 -17.38
N LEU A 92 -8.59 -7.94 -16.52
CA LEU A 92 -7.64 -8.88 -15.91
C LEU A 92 -6.86 -9.63 -17.01
N GLY A 93 -5.53 -9.53 -16.96
CA GLY A 93 -4.61 -10.24 -17.85
C GLY A 93 -4.10 -11.54 -17.24
N GLU A 94 -2.95 -11.99 -17.75
CA GLU A 94 -2.26 -13.16 -17.20
C GLU A 94 -1.92 -12.96 -15.71
N PRO A 95 -2.09 -13.98 -14.86
CA PRO A 95 -1.76 -13.88 -13.44
C PRO A 95 -0.32 -13.43 -13.20
N ALA A 96 -0.13 -12.53 -12.23
CA ALA A 96 1.20 -12.12 -11.80
C ALA A 96 2.02 -13.33 -11.36
N THR A 97 3.28 -13.38 -11.80
CA THR A 97 4.23 -14.43 -11.43
C THR A 97 5.31 -13.91 -10.48
N HIS A 98 5.56 -12.61 -10.52
CA HIS A 98 6.58 -11.93 -9.73
C HIS A 98 6.05 -10.66 -9.09
N GLN A 99 6.79 -10.16 -8.11
CA GLN A 99 6.65 -8.85 -7.52
C GLN A 99 7.97 -8.09 -7.58
N VAL A 100 7.92 -6.77 -7.60
CA VAL A 100 9.10 -5.93 -7.39
C VAL A 100 9.56 -6.09 -5.93
N ALA A 101 10.79 -6.53 -5.75
CA ALA A 101 11.39 -6.91 -4.47
C ALA A 101 12.37 -5.86 -3.92
N VAL A 102 12.72 -4.86 -4.72
CA VAL A 102 13.52 -3.69 -4.31
C VAL A 102 12.59 -2.49 -4.10
N LEU A 103 13.11 -1.42 -3.47
CA LEU A 103 12.32 -0.21 -3.21
C LEU A 103 11.61 0.32 -4.46
N ARG A 104 12.33 0.41 -5.58
CA ARG A 104 11.80 0.80 -6.89
C ARG A 104 12.69 0.37 -8.03
N THR A 105 12.12 0.14 -9.20
CA THR A 105 12.85 -0.23 -10.42
C THR A 105 12.21 0.37 -11.67
N TYR A 106 13.03 0.65 -12.68
CA TYR A 106 12.51 0.96 -14.01
C TYR A 106 12.20 -0.32 -14.79
N ALA A 107 11.21 -0.23 -15.69
CA ALA A 107 11.09 -1.10 -16.84
C ALA A 107 11.55 -0.35 -18.09
N PHE A 108 12.32 -1.00 -18.96
CA PHE A 108 12.95 -0.39 -20.13
C PHE A 108 12.28 -0.87 -21.43
N SER A 109 12.30 -0.08 -22.50
CA SER A 109 11.65 -0.46 -23.77
C SER A 109 12.33 -1.66 -24.44
N GLU A 110 13.63 -1.86 -24.19
CA GLU A 110 14.45 -2.96 -24.66
C GLU A 110 15.20 -3.60 -23.47
N PRO A 111 15.77 -4.82 -23.60
CA PRO A 111 16.63 -5.44 -22.58
C PRO A 111 18.01 -4.74 -22.51
N ASN A 112 17.97 -3.42 -22.28
CA ASN A 112 19.11 -2.52 -22.32
C ASN A 112 18.84 -1.34 -21.37
N ILE A 113 19.72 -1.13 -20.39
CA ILE A 113 19.63 -0.04 -19.41
C ILE A 113 19.75 1.36 -20.02
N LYS A 114 20.22 1.47 -21.27
CA LYS A 114 20.31 2.73 -22.01
C LYS A 114 19.08 3.03 -22.85
N SER A 115 18.14 2.08 -22.96
CA SER A 115 16.90 2.28 -23.70
C SER A 115 15.91 3.10 -22.87
N ARG A 116 14.82 3.54 -23.50
CA ARG A 116 13.84 4.45 -22.88
C ARG A 116 13.17 3.76 -21.68
N PRO A 117 13.10 4.40 -20.49
CA PRO A 117 12.26 3.90 -19.40
C PRO A 117 10.78 4.03 -19.76
N GLU A 118 10.01 2.97 -19.54
CA GLU A 118 8.55 2.93 -19.80
C GLU A 118 7.73 3.15 -18.52
N GLY A 119 8.33 2.95 -17.35
CA GLY A 119 7.70 3.23 -16.07
C GLY A 119 8.65 3.00 -14.90
N LEU A 120 8.30 3.58 -13.75
CA LEU A 120 8.98 3.39 -12.48
C LEU A 120 8.05 2.64 -11.52
N TYR A 121 8.40 1.41 -11.18
CA TYR A 121 7.56 0.50 -10.43
C TYR A 121 8.08 0.38 -9.00
N SER A 122 7.17 0.48 -8.03
CA SER A 122 7.49 0.48 -6.60
C SER A 122 7.53 -0.95 -6.04
N LEU A 123 8.18 -1.11 -4.87
CA LEU A 123 8.12 -2.30 -4.05
C LEU A 123 6.68 -2.86 -3.99
N ALA A 124 6.55 -4.18 -4.15
CA ALA A 124 5.29 -4.92 -4.19
C ALA A 124 4.38 -4.68 -5.40
N ALA A 125 4.80 -3.93 -6.42
CA ALA A 125 4.14 -3.97 -7.73
C ALA A 125 4.19 -5.39 -8.31
N LEU A 126 3.09 -5.84 -8.92
CA LEU A 126 2.91 -7.21 -9.41
C LEU A 126 3.16 -7.28 -10.91
N VAL A 127 3.95 -8.26 -11.35
CA VAL A 127 4.40 -8.40 -12.74
C VAL A 127 4.21 -9.83 -13.24
N SER A 128 3.64 -9.97 -14.43
CA SER A 128 3.57 -11.24 -15.15
C SER A 128 4.77 -11.32 -16.11
N VAL A 129 5.82 -12.07 -15.73
CA VAL A 129 7.03 -12.24 -16.56
C VAL A 129 6.73 -13.17 -17.74
N GLU A 130 6.92 -12.68 -18.97
CA GLU A 130 6.65 -13.38 -20.22
C GLU A 130 7.88 -14.09 -20.79
N THR A 131 9.02 -13.39 -20.81
CA THR A 131 10.27 -13.89 -21.36
C THR A 131 11.48 -13.24 -20.68
N ARG A 132 12.67 -13.79 -20.92
CA ARG A 132 13.94 -13.36 -20.33
C ARG A 132 15.01 -13.22 -21.39
N GLU A 133 15.85 -12.20 -21.23
CA GLU A 133 17.02 -11.97 -22.06
C GLU A 133 18.17 -11.45 -21.19
N GLY A 134 19.21 -12.27 -21.03
CA GLY A 134 20.35 -11.95 -20.17
C GLY A 134 19.91 -11.68 -18.73
N ARG A 135 20.09 -10.44 -18.25
CA ARG A 135 19.71 -10.01 -16.89
C ARG A 135 18.33 -9.33 -16.82
N PHE A 136 17.55 -9.41 -17.90
CA PHE A 136 16.28 -8.71 -18.02
C PHE A 136 15.11 -9.69 -18.12
N ALA A 137 13.98 -9.28 -17.52
CA ALA A 137 12.71 -9.98 -17.60
C ALA A 137 11.65 -9.05 -18.21
N LYS A 138 10.99 -9.48 -19.28
CA LYS A 138 9.88 -8.73 -19.91
C LYS A 138 8.60 -8.96 -19.14
N GLY A 139 7.97 -7.89 -18.65
CA GLY A 139 6.65 -7.96 -18.02
C GLY A 139 5.51 -7.69 -19.00
N ALA A 140 4.44 -8.46 -18.90
CA ALA A 140 3.23 -8.27 -19.71
C ALA A 140 2.66 -6.86 -19.53
N GLY A 141 2.40 -6.17 -20.65
CA GLY A 141 1.87 -4.79 -20.64
C GLY A 141 2.86 -3.72 -20.14
N THR A 142 4.14 -4.07 -19.98
CA THR A 142 5.20 -3.18 -19.47
C THR A 142 6.50 -3.36 -20.28
N GLY A 143 7.61 -2.82 -19.76
CA GLY A 143 8.95 -2.97 -20.32
C GLY A 143 9.73 -4.19 -19.77
N TRP A 144 11.04 -4.10 -19.94
CA TRP A 144 12.04 -5.02 -19.45
C TRP A 144 12.57 -4.56 -18.10
N PHE A 145 12.33 -5.34 -17.06
CA PHE A 145 12.88 -5.12 -15.72
C PHE A 145 14.27 -5.72 -15.60
N ILE A 146 15.08 -5.20 -14.67
CA ILE A 146 16.24 -5.95 -14.18
C ILE A 146 15.72 -7.14 -13.39
N GLU A 147 16.06 -8.36 -13.80
CA GLU A 147 15.51 -9.59 -13.20
C GLU A 147 15.84 -9.70 -11.71
N ALA A 148 17.04 -9.27 -11.30
CA ALA A 148 17.45 -9.24 -9.89
C ALA A 148 16.61 -8.30 -9.00
N HIS A 149 15.78 -7.43 -9.58
CA HIS A 149 14.86 -6.57 -8.83
C HIS A 149 13.49 -7.22 -8.59
N LEU A 150 13.24 -8.39 -9.18
CA LEU A 150 11.99 -9.14 -9.06
C LEU A 150 12.19 -10.36 -8.15
N ALA A 151 11.12 -10.75 -7.46
CA ALA A 151 11.02 -12.02 -6.74
C ALA A 151 9.72 -12.73 -7.12
N PRO A 152 9.66 -14.07 -7.10
CA PRO A 152 8.39 -14.78 -7.26
C PRO A 152 7.34 -14.31 -6.25
N ILE A 153 6.08 -14.22 -6.68
CA ILE A 153 4.99 -13.92 -5.74
C ILE A 153 4.86 -15.02 -4.66
N GLY A 154 4.36 -14.65 -3.49
CA GLY A 154 4.17 -15.58 -2.37
C GLY A 154 5.42 -15.87 -1.55
N LEU A 155 6.58 -15.32 -1.94
CA LEU A 155 7.80 -15.37 -1.15
C LEU A 155 8.09 -14.01 -0.53
N ALA A 156 8.51 -14.00 0.74
CA ALA A 156 9.02 -12.80 1.38
C ALA A 156 10.31 -12.35 0.67
N SER A 157 10.40 -11.06 0.34
CA SER A 157 11.61 -10.45 -0.24
C SER A 157 12.55 -9.89 0.81
N ALA A 158 12.11 -9.81 2.06
CA ALA A 158 12.86 -9.35 3.21
C ALA A 158 12.51 -10.16 4.47
N VAL A 159 13.36 -10.06 5.50
CA VAL A 159 13.15 -10.72 6.80
C VAL A 159 12.85 -9.73 7.94
N ASP A 160 13.17 -8.46 7.74
CA ASP A 160 13.05 -7.41 8.76
C ASP A 160 12.30 -6.20 8.20
N ALA A 161 11.10 -5.97 8.70
CA ALA A 161 10.25 -4.86 8.27
C ALA A 161 10.85 -3.50 8.67
N ALA A 162 11.55 -3.40 9.80
CA ALA A 162 12.22 -2.16 10.20
C ALA A 162 13.35 -1.81 9.21
N GLU A 163 14.07 -2.80 8.71
CA GLU A 163 15.08 -2.60 7.66
C GLU A 163 14.47 -2.17 6.33
N VAL A 164 13.35 -2.78 5.94
CA VAL A 164 12.62 -2.36 4.74
C VAL A 164 12.18 -0.89 4.88
N ALA A 165 11.66 -0.50 6.04
CA ALA A 165 11.24 0.87 6.32
C ALA A 165 12.42 1.87 6.26
N LEU A 166 13.60 1.49 6.76
CA LEU A 166 14.83 2.27 6.62
C LEU A 166 15.23 2.51 5.16
N GLY A 167 14.91 1.58 4.26
CA GLY A 167 15.09 1.77 2.82
C GLY A 167 14.33 2.98 2.25
N PHE A 168 13.25 3.43 2.91
CA PHE A 168 12.46 4.58 2.48
C PHE A 168 12.93 5.92 3.07
N LEU A 169 14.02 5.97 3.83
CA LEU A 169 14.48 7.23 4.45
C LEU A 169 14.57 8.38 3.45
N GLY A 170 13.97 9.51 3.83
CA GLY A 170 13.88 10.71 2.99
C GLY A 170 12.79 10.67 1.92
N ALA A 171 12.05 9.55 1.74
CA ALA A 171 10.87 9.55 0.88
C ALA A 171 9.83 10.55 1.42
N PRO A 172 9.28 11.44 0.58
CA PRO A 172 8.28 12.41 1.00
C PRO A 172 7.06 11.80 1.69
N TYR A 173 6.53 12.52 2.68
CA TYR A 173 5.22 12.19 3.23
C TYR A 173 4.13 12.54 2.21
N GLN A 174 3.29 11.56 1.88
CA GLN A 174 2.13 11.74 1.01
C GLN A 174 0.91 11.09 1.65
N TRP A 175 -0.12 11.89 1.94
CA TRP A 175 -1.40 11.38 2.46
C TRP A 175 -2.00 10.32 1.53
N GLY A 176 -2.38 9.17 2.07
CA GLY A 176 -2.88 8.04 1.30
C GLY A 176 -1.80 7.30 0.50
N GLY A 177 -0.53 7.72 0.54
CA GLY A 177 0.53 7.15 -0.27
C GLY A 177 0.99 5.76 0.21
N ARG A 178 1.35 4.90 -0.74
CA ARG A 178 1.91 3.55 -0.55
C ARG A 178 3.08 3.26 -1.48
N GLU A 179 3.26 4.06 -2.53
CA GLU A 179 4.34 3.87 -3.48
C GLU A 179 5.68 4.31 -2.91
N SER A 180 6.76 3.94 -3.59
CA SER A 180 8.11 4.22 -3.14
C SER A 180 8.50 5.70 -3.18
N LEU A 181 7.81 6.52 -3.99
CA LEU A 181 8.08 7.95 -4.14
C LEU A 181 7.42 8.80 -3.07
N GLY A 182 6.40 8.29 -2.40
CA GLY A 182 5.63 9.03 -1.40
C GLY A 182 4.68 8.11 -0.67
N LEU A 183 4.67 8.23 0.66
CA LEU A 183 3.87 7.36 1.51
C LEU A 183 3.46 8.05 2.81
N ASP A 184 2.37 7.58 3.40
CA ASP A 184 1.97 7.99 4.76
C ASP A 184 2.46 6.99 5.82
N CYS A 185 2.17 7.30 7.09
CA CYS A 185 2.63 6.54 8.24
C CYS A 185 2.20 5.06 8.17
N SER A 186 0.92 4.80 7.92
CA SER A 186 0.36 3.46 7.81
C SER A 186 0.74 2.76 6.50
N GLY A 187 0.96 3.50 5.42
CA GLY A 187 1.51 3.00 4.15
C GLY A 187 2.94 2.48 4.30
N LEU A 188 3.78 3.15 5.09
CA LEU A 188 5.13 2.66 5.44
C LEU A 188 5.05 1.29 6.11
N VAL A 189 4.22 1.17 7.15
CA VAL A 189 4.02 -0.08 7.90
C VAL A 189 3.52 -1.18 6.97
N GLN A 190 2.52 -0.88 6.13
CA GLN A 190 1.94 -1.85 5.21
C GLN A 190 2.96 -2.36 4.17
N GLN A 191 3.78 -1.48 3.60
CA GLN A 191 4.81 -1.86 2.62
C GLN A 191 5.95 -2.66 3.27
N ALA A 192 6.39 -2.22 4.46
CA ALA A 192 7.44 -2.89 5.22
C ALA A 192 7.05 -4.31 5.63
N LEU A 193 5.83 -4.49 6.14
CA LEU A 193 5.34 -5.81 6.53
C LEU A 193 5.08 -6.70 5.31
N ALA A 194 4.50 -6.16 4.23
CA ALA A 194 4.25 -6.93 3.01
C ALA A 194 5.53 -7.53 2.41
N ALA A 195 6.64 -6.79 2.43
CA ALA A 195 7.95 -7.30 1.98
C ALA A 195 8.45 -8.50 2.81
N THR A 196 8.00 -8.61 4.06
CA THR A 196 8.29 -9.76 4.95
C THR A 196 7.24 -10.88 4.88
N GLY A 197 6.30 -10.79 3.94
CA GLY A 197 5.21 -11.75 3.78
C GLY A 197 4.06 -11.59 4.78
N ARG A 198 3.99 -10.46 5.49
CA ARG A 198 2.98 -10.19 6.52
C ARG A 198 1.98 -9.14 6.04
N ALA A 199 0.70 -9.50 6.09
CA ALA A 199 -0.37 -8.58 5.74
C ALA A 199 -0.61 -7.56 6.85
N ALA A 200 -1.02 -6.36 6.47
CA ALA A 200 -1.46 -5.31 7.38
C ALA A 200 -2.64 -4.55 6.76
N PRO A 201 -3.68 -4.21 7.54
CA PRO A 201 -4.72 -3.29 7.10
C PRO A 201 -4.15 -1.94 6.68
N ARG A 202 -4.92 -1.19 5.88
CA ARG A 202 -4.43 0.06 5.30
C ARG A 202 -4.28 1.20 6.31
N ASP A 203 -5.24 1.37 7.19
CA ASP A 203 -5.33 2.55 8.05
C ASP A 203 -4.76 2.30 9.45
N THR A 204 -4.25 3.36 10.06
CA THR A 204 -3.64 3.32 11.40
C THR A 204 -4.58 2.72 12.46
N ASP A 205 -5.86 3.09 12.46
CA ASP A 205 -6.86 2.57 13.40
C ASP A 205 -7.10 1.07 13.19
N MET A 206 -7.19 0.63 11.93
CA MET A 206 -7.33 -0.78 11.59
C MET A 206 -6.09 -1.59 11.99
N GLN A 207 -4.88 -1.07 11.75
CA GLN A 207 -3.63 -1.72 12.16
C GLN A 207 -3.54 -1.87 13.68
N PHE A 208 -3.96 -0.84 14.43
CA PHE A 208 -3.99 -0.86 15.90
C PHE A 208 -4.93 -1.95 16.45
N SER A 209 -6.09 -2.16 15.81
CA SER A 209 -7.04 -3.20 16.18
C SER A 209 -6.63 -4.60 15.71
N PHE A 210 -5.86 -4.69 14.62
CA PHE A 210 -5.50 -5.96 14.00
C PHE A 210 -4.36 -6.68 14.71
N PHE A 211 -3.33 -5.95 15.13
CA PHE A 211 -2.15 -6.55 15.75
C PHE A 211 -2.32 -6.80 17.26
N PRO A 212 -1.67 -7.85 17.82
CA PRO A 212 -1.61 -8.07 19.26
C PRO A 212 -1.03 -6.88 20.04
N ALA A 213 -1.65 -6.56 21.16
CA ALA A 213 -1.12 -5.62 22.14
C ALA A 213 0.12 -6.19 22.86
N ILE A 214 1.07 -5.32 23.18
CA ILE A 214 2.22 -5.62 24.03
C ILE A 214 2.35 -4.55 25.12
N ASP A 215 3.01 -4.90 26.21
CA ASP A 215 3.40 -3.91 27.22
C ASP A 215 4.57 -3.06 26.72
N GLU A 216 4.59 -1.78 27.10
CA GLU A 216 5.66 -0.85 26.71
C GLU A 216 7.06 -1.37 27.11
N ALA A 217 7.16 -2.05 28.26
CA ALA A 217 8.41 -2.63 28.75
C ALA A 217 8.97 -3.74 27.84
N GLU A 218 8.13 -4.35 27.00
CA GLU A 218 8.49 -5.43 26.08
C GLU A 218 8.85 -4.95 24.67
N ARG A 219 8.78 -3.64 24.43
CA ARG A 219 9.01 -3.06 23.11
C ARG A 219 10.40 -3.39 22.58
N ARG A 220 10.46 -3.74 21.30
CA ARG A 220 11.69 -4.06 20.56
C ARG A 220 11.57 -3.67 19.09
N ARG A 221 12.68 -3.81 18.36
CA ARG A 221 12.73 -3.60 16.90
C ARG A 221 11.60 -4.34 16.18
N GLY A 222 10.92 -3.64 15.27
CA GLY A 222 9.80 -4.15 14.47
C GLY A 222 8.43 -4.05 15.15
N ASP A 223 8.38 -3.73 16.45
CA ASP A 223 7.12 -3.39 17.10
C ASP A 223 6.64 -2.00 16.62
N LEU A 224 5.34 -1.75 16.79
CA LEU A 224 4.67 -0.55 16.34
C LEU A 224 4.21 0.29 17.53
N VAL A 225 4.35 1.60 17.40
CA VAL A 225 3.79 2.59 18.33
C VAL A 225 2.71 3.39 17.65
N PHE A 226 1.60 3.60 18.34
CA PHE A 226 0.42 4.26 17.82
C PHE A 226 0.07 5.50 18.61
N TRP A 227 -0.47 6.49 17.90
CA TRP A 227 -1.20 7.64 18.42
C TRP A 227 -2.57 7.69 17.73
N ASN A 228 -3.41 8.65 18.13
CA ASN A 228 -4.63 8.93 17.37
C ASN A 228 -4.27 9.44 15.96
N GLY A 229 -4.45 8.59 14.95
CA GLY A 229 -4.17 8.93 13.55
C GLY A 229 -2.72 8.83 13.10
N HIS A 230 -1.80 8.27 13.91
CA HIS A 230 -0.39 8.10 13.52
C HIS A 230 0.21 6.77 14.01
N VAL A 231 1.16 6.23 13.24
CA VAL A 231 1.90 5.01 13.58
C VAL A 231 3.37 5.14 13.21
N ALA A 232 4.25 4.51 13.99
CA ALA A 232 5.68 4.39 13.70
C ALA A 232 6.20 2.97 13.98
N ILE A 233 7.31 2.61 13.33
CA ILE A 233 8.02 1.34 13.55
C ILE A 233 9.19 1.60 14.49
N LEU A 234 9.35 0.78 15.52
CA LEU A 234 10.50 0.81 16.41
C LEU A 234 11.73 0.21 15.72
N LEU A 235 12.85 0.93 15.75
CA LEU A 235 14.16 0.44 15.31
C LEU A 235 14.91 -0.27 16.45
N ASP A 236 14.61 0.14 17.68
CA ASP A 236 15.07 -0.42 18.95
C ASP A 236 14.09 0.02 20.05
N ARG A 237 14.50 0.09 21.32
CA ARG A 237 13.61 0.53 22.41
C ARG A 237 13.28 2.01 22.35
N ASP A 238 14.16 2.87 21.87
CA ASP A 238 14.06 4.32 22.07
C ASP A 238 14.10 5.11 20.76
N THR A 239 14.20 4.42 19.63
CA THR A 239 14.29 5.01 18.29
C THR A 239 13.17 4.52 17.39
N ILE A 240 12.52 5.42 16.65
CA ILE A 240 11.49 5.10 15.67
C ILE A 240 11.88 5.50 14.26
N VAL A 241 11.29 4.84 13.27
CA VAL A 241 11.21 5.29 11.87
C VAL A 241 9.74 5.45 11.49
N HIS A 242 9.41 6.55 10.82
CA HIS A 242 8.04 6.81 10.34
C HIS A 242 7.97 7.78 9.17
N ALA A 243 6.96 7.66 8.32
CA ALA A 243 6.55 8.74 7.43
C ALA A 243 5.68 9.71 8.23
N ASN A 244 6.05 10.99 8.32
CA ASN A 244 5.36 11.94 9.19
C ASN A 244 5.21 13.33 8.58
N ALA A 245 4.15 14.03 8.96
CA ALA A 245 3.84 15.38 8.49
C ALA A 245 4.65 16.50 9.17
N HIS A 246 5.50 16.17 10.16
CA HIS A 246 6.39 17.15 10.78
C HIS A 246 7.64 17.39 9.92
N HIS A 247 8.32 16.32 9.54
CA HIS A 247 9.47 16.32 8.64
C HIS A 247 9.05 16.36 7.16
N MET A 248 7.77 16.10 6.87
CA MET A 248 7.25 15.87 5.51
C MET A 248 8.02 14.77 4.75
N ALA A 249 8.52 13.78 5.48
CA ALA A 249 9.33 12.68 4.95
C ALA A 249 9.30 11.45 5.87
N VAL A 250 9.85 10.33 5.38
CA VAL A 250 10.28 9.21 6.22
C VAL A 250 11.54 9.63 6.97
N ALA A 251 11.47 9.65 8.30
CA ALA A 251 12.55 10.10 9.17
C ALA A 251 12.76 9.15 10.35
N ILE A 252 13.96 9.20 10.93
CA ILE A 252 14.31 8.60 12.21
C ILE A 252 14.32 9.71 13.24
N GLU A 253 13.71 9.47 14.40
CA GLU A 253 13.87 10.36 15.55
C GLU A 253 13.81 9.58 16.87
N PRO A 254 14.38 10.12 17.97
CA PRO A 254 14.18 9.56 19.30
C PRO A 254 12.70 9.53 19.66
N LEU A 255 12.23 8.39 20.15
CA LEU A 255 10.84 8.18 20.52
C LEU A 255 10.35 9.19 21.57
N ALA A 256 11.18 9.49 22.57
CA ALA A 256 10.83 10.44 23.63
C ALA A 256 10.59 11.87 23.07
N GLU A 257 11.40 12.29 22.10
CA GLU A 257 11.24 13.59 21.43
C GLU A 257 9.98 13.62 20.57
N ALA A 258 9.71 12.55 19.82
CA ALA A 258 8.49 12.39 19.05
C ALA A 258 7.24 12.47 19.95
N ILE A 259 7.23 11.76 21.07
CA ILE A 259 6.14 11.77 22.05
C ILE A 259 5.90 13.19 22.56
N ALA A 260 6.95 13.86 23.05
CA ALA A 260 6.82 15.21 23.60
C ALA A 260 6.31 16.21 22.54
N ARG A 261 6.82 16.12 21.31
CA ARG A 261 6.41 16.96 20.18
C ARG A 261 4.95 16.74 19.76
N ILE A 262 4.54 15.48 19.63
CA ILE A 262 3.17 15.09 19.21
C ILE A 262 2.14 15.48 20.28
N ASP A 263 2.49 15.32 21.56
CA ASP A 263 1.66 15.76 22.68
C ASP A 263 1.49 17.28 22.69
N ALA A 264 2.59 18.04 22.54
CA ALA A 264 2.56 19.50 22.46
C ALA A 264 1.75 20.01 21.24
N ALA A 265 1.65 19.23 20.18
CA ALA A 265 0.82 19.53 19.01
C ALA A 265 -0.67 19.20 19.21
N GLY A 266 -1.07 18.68 20.37
CA GLY A 266 -2.47 18.40 20.74
C GLY A 266 -3.01 17.03 20.30
N VAL A 267 -2.17 16.15 19.75
CA VAL A 267 -2.57 14.77 19.39
C VAL A 267 -2.58 13.86 20.63
N GLY A 268 -1.70 14.14 21.60
CA GLY A 268 -1.59 13.43 22.88
C GLY A 268 -0.49 12.37 22.94
N GLN A 269 -0.50 11.60 24.03
CA GLN A 269 0.42 10.49 24.28
C GLN A 269 0.14 9.27 23.36
N PRO A 270 1.09 8.34 23.22
CA PRO A 270 0.84 7.08 22.52
C PRO A 270 -0.39 6.35 23.06
N THR A 271 -1.24 5.86 22.16
CA THR A 271 -2.44 5.08 22.49
C THR A 271 -2.14 3.62 22.77
N GLY A 272 -0.98 3.13 22.33
CA GLY A 272 -0.48 1.81 22.69
C GLY A 272 0.58 1.27 21.74
N TRP A 273 1.05 0.07 22.08
CA TRP A 273 2.11 -0.65 21.39
C TRP A 273 1.56 -1.94 20.81
N ARG A 274 1.99 -2.31 19.60
CA ARG A 274 1.57 -3.55 18.95
C ARG A 274 2.75 -4.33 18.39
N ARG A 275 2.62 -5.66 18.34
CA ARG A 275 3.60 -6.55 17.71
C ARG A 275 2.95 -7.24 16.52
N PRO A 276 3.36 -6.91 15.28
CA PRO A 276 2.86 -7.61 14.11
C PRO A 276 3.16 -9.12 14.12
#